data_AF-A0A6N9QHV1-F1
#
_entry.id   AF-A0A6N9QHV1-F1
#
_cell.length_a   1.000
_cell.length_b   1.000
_cell.length_c   1.000
_cell.angle_alpha   90.00
_cell.angle_beta   90.00
_cell.angle_gamma   90.00
#
_symmetry.space_group_name_H-M   'P 1'
#
loop_
_entity.id
_entity.type
_entity.pdbx_description
1 polymer ?
#
loop_
_entity_poly.entity_id
_entity_poly.type
_entity_poly.pdbx_seq_one_letter_code
_entity_poly.pdbx_strand_id
1 'polypeptide(L)'
;MKKILRLQSALLKEIDKYEKLVPERSHFIDWERVHISSCAKLGYVFAEERGVDPILAACACAVHDYGRIITGKQEGHAEAGYEPAMEFLRGTGLFEEDEIQQMGIAVKNHSKKAEIGSPLEEIVKDADVLDFYQYGYGFAREEQKIRLEKLLGREV
;
A
#
# COMPACT_ATOMS: atom_id res chain seq x y z
N MET A 1 14.20 16.62 -6.16
CA MET A 1 14.02 15.16 -5.97
C MET A 1 12.54 14.82 -6.01
N LYS A 2 12.12 13.86 -6.84
CA LYS A 2 10.70 13.53 -7.11
C LYS A 2 10.03 12.94 -5.85
N LYS A 3 8.84 13.47 -5.47
CA LYS A 3 8.08 13.22 -4.21
C LYS A 3 8.07 11.74 -3.77
N ILE A 4 7.79 10.83 -4.71
CA ILE A 4 7.76 9.36 -4.52
C ILE A 4 9.08 8.81 -3.96
N LEU A 5 10.23 9.18 -4.54
CA LEU A 5 11.53 8.67 -4.11
C LEU A 5 11.87 9.12 -2.68
N ARG A 6 11.48 10.35 -2.31
CA ARG A 6 11.69 10.86 -0.95
C ARG A 6 10.87 10.08 0.07
N LEU A 7 9.59 9.80 -0.25
CA LEU A 7 8.72 8.99 0.59
C LEU A 7 9.24 7.55 0.74
N GLN A 8 9.56 6.88 -0.36
CA GLN A 8 10.08 5.51 -0.32
C GLN A 8 11.42 5.43 0.45
N SER A 9 12.30 6.43 0.30
CA SER A 9 13.53 6.49 1.09
C SER A 9 13.26 6.66 2.59
N ALA A 10 12.19 7.36 2.97
CA ALA A 10 11.78 7.48 4.38
C ALA A 10 11.15 6.17 4.89
N LEU A 11 10.34 5.50 4.08
CA LEU A 11 9.77 4.18 4.40
C LEU A 11 10.85 3.12 4.62
N LEU A 12 11.89 3.08 3.78
CA LEU A 12 13.00 2.15 3.96
C LEU A 12 13.68 2.32 5.33
N LYS A 13 13.77 3.56 5.84
CA LYS A 13 14.30 3.81 7.19
C LYS A 13 13.35 3.31 8.29
N GLU A 14 12.05 3.43 8.10
CA GLU A 14 11.07 2.85 9.03
C GLU A 14 11.14 1.32 9.01
N ILE A 15 11.29 0.70 7.83
CA ILE A 15 11.51 -0.75 7.70
C ILE A 15 12.78 -1.16 8.46
N ASP A 16 13.92 -0.50 8.26
CA ASP A 16 15.18 -0.82 8.96
C ASP A 16 15.09 -0.64 10.49
N LYS A 17 14.27 0.31 10.95
CA LYS A 17 13.98 0.55 12.36
C LYS A 17 13.13 -0.58 12.93
N TYR A 18 12.00 -0.90 12.29
CA TYR A 18 11.05 -1.89 12.79
C TYR A 18 11.50 -3.34 12.57
N GLU A 19 12.42 -3.60 11.65
CA GLU A 19 13.11 -4.90 11.56
C GLU A 19 13.78 -5.28 12.88
N LYS A 20 14.36 -4.29 13.58
CA LYS A 20 15.06 -4.49 14.85
C LYS A 20 14.10 -4.54 16.04
N LEU A 21 12.98 -3.83 15.96
CA LEU A 21 12.00 -3.71 17.05
C LEU A 21 10.95 -4.83 17.03
N VAL A 22 10.69 -5.42 15.86
CA VAL A 22 9.63 -6.41 15.64
C VAL A 22 10.24 -7.65 14.99
N PRO A 23 10.85 -8.55 15.79
CA PRO A 23 11.55 -9.72 15.28
C PRO A 23 10.60 -10.82 14.77
N GLU A 24 9.41 -10.92 15.36
CA GLU A 24 8.38 -11.89 14.93
C GLU A 24 7.45 -11.25 13.90
N ARG A 25 7.37 -11.86 12.71
CA ARG A 25 6.63 -11.29 11.58
C ARG A 25 5.87 -12.36 10.80
N SER A 26 4.69 -11.98 10.31
CA SER A 26 3.89 -12.79 9.38
C SER A 26 4.56 -12.93 7.99
N HIS A 27 5.29 -11.90 7.58
CA HIS A 27 6.04 -11.87 6.33
C HIS A 27 7.51 -11.48 6.61
N PHE A 28 8.43 -12.04 5.83
CA PHE A 28 9.85 -11.67 5.91
C PHE A 28 10.02 -10.19 5.55
N ILE A 29 10.90 -9.46 6.25
CA ILE A 29 10.99 -7.99 6.12
C ILE A 29 11.36 -7.50 4.72
N ASP A 30 12.14 -8.26 3.94
CA ASP A 30 12.48 -7.88 2.56
C ASP A 30 11.27 -7.86 1.64
N TRP A 31 10.18 -8.57 2.01
CA TRP A 31 8.89 -8.49 1.31
C TRP A 31 8.38 -7.05 1.32
N GLU A 32 8.43 -6.39 2.47
CA GLU A 32 7.99 -4.99 2.59
C GLU A 32 8.78 -4.10 1.64
N ARG A 33 10.10 -4.31 1.54
CA ARG A 33 10.99 -3.48 0.71
C ARG A 33 10.65 -3.57 -0.78
N VAL A 34 10.40 -4.79 -1.27
CA VAL A 34 10.06 -4.98 -2.69
C VAL A 34 8.63 -4.55 -2.98
N HIS A 35 7.68 -4.94 -2.12
CA HIS A 35 6.26 -4.70 -2.29
C HIS A 35 5.89 -3.22 -2.28
N ILE A 36 6.44 -2.41 -1.35
CA ILE A 36 6.17 -0.96 -1.35
C ILE A 36 6.67 -0.28 -2.64
N SER A 37 7.73 -0.82 -3.24
CA SER A 37 8.36 -0.23 -4.43
C SER A 37 7.57 -0.58 -5.68
N SER A 38 7.23 -1.86 -5.84
CA SER A 38 6.48 -2.38 -6.99
C SER A 38 5.03 -1.91 -6.98
N CYS A 39 4.32 -1.95 -5.84
CA CYS A 39 2.98 -1.39 -5.70
C CYS A 39 2.92 0.09 -6.04
N ALA A 40 3.94 0.88 -5.65
CA ALA A 40 3.99 2.30 -6.03
C ALA A 40 4.11 2.49 -7.55
N LYS A 41 4.80 1.60 -8.27
CA LYS A 41 4.89 1.65 -9.74
C LYS A 41 3.58 1.27 -10.40
N LEU A 42 2.92 0.22 -9.92
CA LEU A 42 1.58 -0.15 -10.39
C LEU A 42 0.58 0.98 -10.14
N GLY A 43 0.58 1.55 -8.94
CA GLY A 43 -0.29 2.67 -8.57
C GLY A 43 -0.10 3.89 -9.46
N TYR A 44 1.14 4.21 -9.85
CA TYR A 44 1.42 5.28 -10.80
C TYR A 44 0.75 5.04 -12.16
N VAL A 45 0.98 3.86 -12.74
CA VAL A 45 0.43 3.52 -14.07
C VAL A 45 -1.09 3.45 -14.04
N PHE A 46 -1.68 2.85 -13.00
CA PHE A 46 -3.13 2.79 -12.86
C PHE A 46 -3.77 4.16 -12.72
N ALA A 47 -3.11 5.08 -12.03
CA ALA A 47 -3.60 6.45 -11.89
C ALA A 47 -3.58 7.22 -13.21
N GLU A 48 -2.54 7.05 -14.03
CA GLU A 48 -2.47 7.64 -15.37
C GLU A 48 -3.65 7.18 -16.24
N GLU A 49 -3.95 5.88 -16.24
CA GLU A 49 -5.07 5.31 -17.00
C GLU A 49 -6.45 5.73 -16.47
N ARG A 50 -6.56 6.04 -15.18
CA ARG A 50 -7.84 6.31 -14.49
C ARG A 50 -8.11 7.79 -14.22
N GLY A 51 -7.20 8.69 -14.63
CA GLY A 51 -7.32 10.13 -14.40
C GLY A 51 -7.22 10.54 -12.93
N VAL A 52 -6.46 9.79 -12.13
CA VAL A 52 -6.14 10.11 -10.72
C VAL A 52 -4.71 10.68 -10.66
N ASP A 53 -4.38 11.50 -9.67
CA ASP A 53 -3.00 12.01 -9.49
C ASP A 53 -2.01 10.83 -9.35
N PRO A 54 -1.07 10.64 -10.31
CA PRO A 54 -0.15 9.51 -10.28
C PRO A 54 0.87 9.56 -9.15
N ILE A 55 1.23 10.76 -8.68
CA ILE A 55 2.16 10.93 -7.57
C ILE A 55 1.45 10.56 -6.26
N LEU A 56 0.21 11.02 -6.06
CA LEU A 56 -0.55 10.68 -4.86
C LEU A 56 -0.86 9.18 -4.81
N ALA A 57 -1.27 8.58 -5.93
CA ALA A 57 -1.55 7.15 -6.02
C ALA A 57 -0.32 6.28 -5.76
N ALA A 58 0.83 6.61 -6.35
CA ALA A 58 2.08 5.91 -6.07
C ALA A 58 2.47 6.01 -4.58
N CYS A 59 2.28 7.19 -3.97
CA CYS A 59 2.57 7.39 -2.56
C CYS A 59 1.61 6.58 -1.66
N ALA A 60 0.31 6.59 -1.95
CA ALA A 60 -0.69 5.79 -1.23
C ALA A 60 -0.38 4.29 -1.31
N CYS A 61 -0.02 3.79 -2.51
CA CYS A 61 0.39 2.40 -2.69
C CYS A 61 1.69 2.08 -1.94
N ALA A 62 2.64 3.02 -1.84
CA ALA A 62 3.87 2.79 -1.09
C ALA A 62 3.64 2.65 0.43
N VAL A 63 2.64 3.33 0.99
CA VAL A 63 2.41 3.36 2.45
C VAL A 63 1.30 2.41 2.92
N HIS A 64 0.57 1.77 2.01
CA HIS A 64 -0.68 1.07 2.37
C HIS A 64 -0.50 -0.01 3.45
N ASP A 65 0.67 -0.65 3.48
CA ASP A 65 1.03 -1.71 4.43
C ASP A 65 1.79 -1.23 5.67
N TYR A 66 1.74 0.07 5.99
CA TYR A 66 2.47 0.64 7.12
C TYR A 66 2.20 -0.08 8.45
N GLY A 67 0.97 -0.55 8.67
CA GLY A 67 0.63 -1.33 9.86
C GLY A 67 1.42 -2.64 9.96
N ARG A 68 1.71 -3.30 8.84
CA ARG A 68 2.53 -4.52 8.81
C ARG A 68 4.00 -4.21 9.07
N ILE A 69 4.48 -3.05 8.60
CA ILE A 69 5.83 -2.56 8.92
C ILE A 69 5.98 -2.39 10.44
N ILE A 70 5.04 -1.74 11.12
CA ILE A 70 5.22 -1.41 12.55
C ILE A 70 4.79 -2.51 13.53
N THR A 71 3.90 -3.43 13.11
CA THR A 71 3.39 -4.49 13.99
C THR A 71 3.93 -5.87 13.67
N GLY A 72 4.45 -6.08 12.46
CA GLY A 72 4.86 -7.40 11.95
C GLY A 72 3.69 -8.33 11.62
N LYS A 73 2.43 -7.94 11.83
CA LYS A 73 1.26 -8.80 11.67
C LYS A 73 0.56 -8.57 10.34
N GLN A 74 0.13 -9.65 9.69
CA GLN A 74 -0.74 -9.58 8.51
C GLN A 74 -2.21 -9.37 8.89
N GLU A 75 -2.68 -9.90 10.01
CA GLU A 75 -4.07 -9.70 10.43
C GLU A 75 -4.25 -8.29 11.03
N GLY A 76 -5.27 -7.54 10.58
CA GLY A 76 -5.61 -6.22 11.09
C GLY A 76 -4.61 -5.10 10.76
N HIS A 77 -3.67 -5.33 9.83
CA HIS A 77 -2.62 -4.36 9.49
C HIS A 77 -3.16 -3.07 8.86
N ALA A 78 -4.26 -3.14 8.11
CA ALA A 78 -4.86 -1.95 7.49
C ALA A 78 -5.36 -0.96 8.56
N GLU A 79 -6.12 -1.46 9.53
CA GLU A 79 -6.62 -0.65 10.66
C GLU A 79 -5.48 -0.17 11.56
N ALA A 80 -4.52 -1.05 11.87
CA ALA A 80 -3.36 -0.70 12.69
C ALA A 80 -2.44 0.33 12.00
N GLY A 81 -2.47 0.39 10.67
CA GLY A 81 -1.68 1.32 9.87
C GLY A 81 -2.28 2.72 9.75
N TYR A 82 -3.58 2.91 10.03
CA TYR A 82 -4.28 4.16 9.72
C TYR A 82 -3.64 5.40 10.36
N GLU A 83 -3.70 5.52 11.69
CA GLU A 83 -3.14 6.67 12.40
C GLU A 83 -1.59 6.74 12.28
N PRO A 84 -0.84 5.63 12.43
CA PRO A 84 0.62 5.67 12.33
C PRO A 84 1.14 6.07 10.95
N ALA A 85 0.49 5.66 9.86
CA ALA A 85 0.85 6.09 8.52
C ALA A 85 0.65 7.59 8.35
N MET A 86 -0.45 8.14 8.87
CA MET A 86 -0.71 9.57 8.81
C MET A 86 0.29 10.37 9.64
N GLU A 87 0.64 9.92 10.84
CA GLU A 87 1.69 10.53 11.66
C GLU A 87 3.04 10.52 10.94
N PHE A 88 3.42 9.38 10.36
CA PHE A 88 4.62 9.24 9.55
C PHE A 88 4.62 10.23 8.37
N LEU A 89 3.53 10.29 7.60
CA LEU A 89 3.38 11.18 6.45
C LEU A 89 3.53 12.65 6.85
N ARG A 90 2.89 13.09 7.96
CA ARG A 90 3.07 14.44 8.51
C ARG A 90 4.53 14.71 8.85
N GLY A 91 5.20 13.74 9.49
CA GLY A 91 6.62 13.81 9.84
C GLY A 91 7.57 13.96 8.63
N THR A 92 7.14 13.55 7.43
CA THR A 92 7.96 13.73 6.22
C THR A 92 7.99 15.18 5.70
N GLY A 93 6.97 15.99 6.02
CA GLY A 93 6.78 17.32 5.45
C GLY A 93 6.62 17.34 3.93
N LEU A 94 6.18 16.23 3.33
CA LEU A 94 6.02 16.09 1.88
C LEU A 94 4.61 16.41 1.38
N PHE A 95 3.59 16.34 2.25
CA PHE A 95 2.19 16.29 1.86
C PHE A 95 1.36 17.31 2.64
N GLU A 96 0.31 17.81 1.99
CA GLU A 96 -0.73 18.60 2.64
C GLU A 96 -1.68 17.69 3.44
N GLU A 97 -2.40 18.25 4.42
CA GLU A 97 -3.25 17.46 5.32
C GLU A 97 -4.38 16.70 4.58
N ASP A 98 -4.88 17.24 3.47
CA ASP A 98 -5.88 16.56 2.64
C ASP A 98 -5.30 15.35 1.89
N GLU A 99 -4.07 15.46 1.37
CA GLU A 99 -3.34 14.34 0.76
C GLU A 99 -3.10 13.23 1.81
N ILE A 100 -2.72 13.62 3.03
CA ILE A 100 -2.49 12.70 4.15
C ILE A 100 -3.78 11.98 4.55
N GLN A 101 -4.89 12.71 4.65
CA GLN A 101 -6.19 12.13 4.96
C GLN A 101 -6.66 11.12 3.89
N GLN A 102 -6.47 11.46 2.61
CA GLN A 102 -6.79 10.55 1.51
C GLN A 102 -5.95 9.27 1.55
N MET A 103 -4.63 9.41 1.75
CA MET A 103 -3.73 8.25 1.87
C MET A 103 -4.03 7.42 3.13
N GLY A 104 -4.36 8.05 4.25
CA GLY A 104 -4.78 7.36 5.47
C GLY A 104 -6.03 6.51 5.24
N ILE A 105 -7.07 7.07 4.60
CA ILE A 105 -8.28 6.31 4.26
C ILE A 105 -7.94 5.13 3.35
N ALA A 106 -7.05 5.33 2.36
CA ALA A 106 -6.57 4.26 1.50
C ALA A 106 -5.84 3.15 2.29
N VAL A 107 -4.94 3.51 3.21
CA VAL A 107 -4.28 2.58 4.14
C VAL A 107 -5.32 1.80 4.95
N LYS A 108 -6.31 2.47 5.54
CA LYS A 108 -7.31 1.82 6.39
C LYS A 108 -8.20 0.84 5.64
N ASN A 109 -8.55 1.16 4.39
CA ASN A 109 -9.56 0.43 3.64
C ASN A 109 -8.98 -0.51 2.57
N HIS A 110 -7.68 -0.51 2.28
CA HIS A 110 -7.12 -1.31 1.19
C HIS A 110 -7.37 -2.82 1.36
N SER A 111 -7.52 -3.32 2.60
CA SER A 111 -7.81 -4.73 2.88
C SER A 111 -9.28 -5.11 2.62
N LYS A 112 -10.18 -4.14 2.46
CA LYS A 112 -11.61 -4.33 2.19
C LYS A 112 -11.86 -4.45 0.68
N LYS A 113 -11.43 -5.57 0.09
CA LYS A 113 -11.40 -5.75 -1.37
C LYS A 113 -12.79 -5.79 -2.02
N ALA A 114 -13.82 -6.22 -1.29
CA ALA A 114 -15.20 -6.25 -1.78
C ALA A 114 -15.91 -4.89 -1.71
N GLU A 115 -15.45 -3.98 -0.86
CA GLU A 115 -16.05 -2.65 -0.71
C GLU A 115 -15.52 -1.71 -1.79
N ILE A 116 -16.39 -0.84 -2.32
CA ILE A 116 -16.03 0.22 -3.26
C ILE A 116 -15.67 1.48 -2.45
N GLY A 117 -14.46 1.99 -2.63
CA GLY A 117 -13.99 3.24 -2.04
C GLY A 117 -13.86 4.37 -3.07
N SER A 118 -13.08 5.39 -2.69
CA SER A 118 -12.63 6.45 -3.59
C SER A 118 -11.76 5.92 -4.76
N PRO A 119 -11.57 6.70 -5.83
CA PRO A 119 -10.66 6.30 -6.93
C PRO A 119 -9.25 5.93 -6.46
N LEU A 120 -8.72 6.63 -5.44
CA LEU A 120 -7.41 6.34 -4.84
C LEU A 120 -7.41 4.98 -4.12
N GLU A 121 -8.44 4.70 -3.32
CA GLU A 121 -8.61 3.41 -2.64
C GLU A 121 -8.67 2.25 -3.62
N GLU A 122 -9.41 2.40 -4.72
CA GLU A 122 -9.54 1.35 -5.73
C GLU A 122 -8.20 1.08 -6.44
N ILE A 123 -7.39 2.12 -6.69
CA ILE A 123 -6.03 1.94 -7.22
C ILE A 123 -5.14 1.17 -6.23
N VAL A 124 -5.16 1.53 -4.94
CA VAL A 124 -4.35 0.83 -3.93
C VAL A 124 -4.79 -0.63 -3.79
N LYS A 125 -6.10 -0.90 -3.79
CA LYS A 125 -6.63 -2.27 -3.71
C LYS A 125 -6.19 -3.14 -4.88
N ASP A 126 -6.24 -2.58 -6.09
CA ASP A 126 -5.89 -3.28 -7.32
C ASP A 126 -4.37 -3.49 -7.44
N ALA A 127 -3.57 -2.48 -7.09
CA ALA A 127 -2.10 -2.57 -7.11
C ALA A 127 -1.60 -3.64 -6.14
N ASP A 128 -2.10 -3.65 -4.90
CA ASP A 128 -1.74 -4.65 -3.88
C ASP A 128 -2.01 -6.08 -4.35
N VAL A 129 -3.23 -6.36 -4.85
CA VAL A 129 -3.58 -7.72 -5.28
C VAL A 129 -2.80 -8.15 -6.53
N LEU A 130 -2.62 -7.26 -7.51
CA LEU A 130 -1.85 -7.59 -8.71
C LEU A 130 -0.37 -7.87 -8.37
N ASP A 131 0.23 -7.06 -7.50
CA ASP A 131 1.62 -7.23 -7.08
C ASP A 131 1.82 -8.58 -6.37
N PHE A 132 0.98 -8.88 -5.37
CA PHE A 132 0.99 -10.18 -4.69
C PHE A 132 0.91 -11.35 -5.68
N TYR A 133 -0.03 -11.28 -6.63
CA TYR A 133 -0.18 -12.33 -7.65
C TYR A 133 1.05 -12.44 -8.57
N GLN A 134 1.66 -11.32 -8.97
CA GLN A 134 2.85 -11.31 -9.83
C GLN A 134 4.10 -11.92 -9.16
N TYR A 135 4.16 -11.90 -7.83
CA TYR A 135 5.17 -12.63 -7.05
C TYR A 135 4.84 -14.12 -6.85
N GLY A 136 3.73 -14.61 -7.41
CA GLY A 136 3.32 -16.01 -7.35
C GLY A 136 2.54 -16.40 -6.10
N TYR A 137 2.06 -15.42 -5.32
CA TYR A 137 1.17 -15.70 -4.19
C TYR A 137 -0.24 -16.04 -4.66
N GLY A 138 -0.88 -16.97 -3.95
CA GLY A 138 -2.29 -17.30 -4.13
C GLY A 138 -3.22 -16.32 -3.41
N PHE A 139 -4.51 -16.60 -3.48
CA PHE A 139 -5.54 -15.80 -2.81
C PHE A 139 -5.90 -16.44 -1.47
N ALA A 140 -5.81 -15.66 -0.40
CA ALA A 140 -6.28 -16.09 0.92
C ALA A 140 -7.80 -15.91 1.07
N ARG A 141 -8.38 -14.99 0.29
CA ARG A 141 -9.79 -14.61 0.35
C ARG A 141 -10.37 -14.48 -1.06
N GLU A 142 -11.60 -14.96 -1.24
CA GLU A 142 -12.26 -15.01 -2.56
C GLU A 142 -12.40 -13.61 -3.19
N GLU A 143 -12.65 -12.57 -2.39
CA GLU A 143 -12.77 -11.21 -2.88
C GLU A 143 -11.47 -10.65 -3.50
N GLN A 144 -10.30 -11.20 -3.15
CA GLN A 144 -9.03 -10.85 -3.80
C GLN A 144 -9.00 -11.40 -5.23
N LYS A 145 -9.39 -12.67 -5.39
CA LYS A 145 -9.44 -13.34 -6.69
C LYS A 145 -10.40 -12.62 -7.64
N ILE A 146 -11.64 -12.40 -7.20
CA ILE A 146 -12.68 -11.73 -7.99
C ILE A 146 -12.22 -10.34 -8.45
N ARG A 147 -11.57 -9.57 -7.56
CA ARG A 147 -11.03 -8.24 -7.91
C ARG A 147 -9.94 -8.34 -8.96
N LEU A 148 -9.02 -9.29 -8.84
CA LEU A 148 -7.94 -9.46 -9.82
C LEU A 148 -8.47 -9.90 -11.18
N GLU A 149 -9.40 -10.84 -11.23
CA GLU A 149 -10.01 -11.29 -12.49
C GLU A 149 -10.70 -10.14 -13.21
N LYS A 150 -11.42 -9.30 -12.45
CA LYS A 150 -12.04 -8.08 -12.98
C LYS A 150 -10.99 -7.09 -13.51
N LEU A 151 -9.86 -6.93 -12.82
CA LEU A 151 -8.75 -6.06 -13.25
C LEU A 151 -8.10 -6.58 -14.54
N LEU A 152 -7.91 -7.90 -14.67
CA LEU A 152 -7.23 -8.52 -15.80
C LEU A 152 -8.15 -8.85 -16.98
N GLY A 153 -9.47 -8.85 -16.77
CA GLY A 153 -10.46 -9.25 -17.79
C GLY A 153 -10.40 -10.74 -18.13
N ARG A 154 -9.90 -11.59 -17.23
CA ARG A 154 -9.77 -13.05 -17.40
C ARG A 154 -9.66 -13.76 -16.05
N GLU A 155 -9.93 -15.07 -16.04
CA GLU A 155 -9.75 -15.93 -14.87
C GLU A 155 -8.26 -16.15 -14.53
N VAL A 156 -7.96 -16.38 -13.25
CA VAL A 156 -6.61 -16.61 -12.70
C VAL A 156 -6.52 -17.79 -11.73
#